data_AF-A0A2G1NWN7-F1
#
_entry.id   AF-A0A2G1NWN7-F1
#
_cell.length_a   1.000
_cell.length_b   1.000
_cell.length_c   1.000
_cell.angle_alpha   90.00
_cell.angle_beta   90.00
_cell.angle_gamma   90.00
#
_symmetry.space_group_name_H-M   'P 1'
#
loop_
_entity.id
_entity.type
_entity.pdbx_description
1 polymer ?
#
loop_
_entity_poly.entity_id
_entity_poly.type
_entity_poly.pdbx_seq_one_letter_code
_entity_poly.pdbx_strand_id
1 'polypeptide(L)' 'MPKLNVKDVSLIVREYFDEIKKSKFIFDIISVELEEDEEVWSVECEITNVFEEEPRQYEIMVDDETGDILNVCETTI' A
#
# COMPACT_ATOMS: atom_id res chain seq x y z
N MET A 1 -3.20 16.20 13.99
CA MET A 1 -3.56 14.85 14.49
C MET A 1 -3.96 14.07 13.27
N PRO A 2 -3.37 12.89 13.02
CA PRO A 2 -3.70 12.12 11.84
C PRO A 2 -5.17 11.72 11.86
N LYS A 3 -5.84 11.82 10.72
CA LYS A 3 -7.24 11.44 10.56
C LYS A 3 -7.39 9.96 10.29
N LEU A 4 -6.43 9.36 9.58
CA LEU A 4 -6.34 7.92 9.42
C LEU A 4 -5.41 7.34 10.48
N ASN A 5 -5.49 6.03 10.65
CA ASN A 5 -4.49 5.28 11.40
C ASN A 5 -3.92 4.17 10.52
N VAL A 6 -2.84 3.55 11.00
CA VAL A 6 -2.12 2.47 10.30
C VAL A 6 -3.08 1.39 9.77
N LYS A 7 -4.13 1.03 10.51
CA LYS A 7 -5.07 0.00 10.09
C LYS A 7 -5.96 0.47 8.92
N ASP A 8 -6.42 1.70 8.95
CA ASP A 8 -7.26 2.26 7.88
C ASP A 8 -6.47 2.34 6.57
N VAL A 9 -5.23 2.84 6.63
CA VAL A 9 -4.33 2.94 5.47
C VAL A 9 -3.98 1.55 4.93
N SER A 10 -3.67 0.60 5.81
CA SER A 10 -3.41 -0.80 5.42
C SER A 10 -4.59 -1.43 4.66
N LEU A 11 -5.82 -1.11 5.05
CA LEU A 11 -7.02 -1.61 4.40
C LEU A 11 -7.22 -0.96 3.02
N ILE A 12 -7.04 0.36 2.92
CA ILE A 12 -7.13 1.10 1.65
C ILE A 12 -6.19 0.50 0.60
N VAL A 13 -4.91 0.31 0.97
CA VAL A 13 -3.90 -0.24 0.05
C VAL A 13 -4.25 -1.68 -0.36
N ARG A 14 -4.73 -2.50 0.58
CA ARG A 14 -5.15 -3.87 0.27
C ARG A 14 -6.32 -3.89 -0.71
N GLU A 15 -7.35 -3.08 -0.46
CA GLU A 15 -8.55 -3.00 -1.30
C GLU A 15 -8.19 -2.57 -2.73
N TYR A 16 -7.29 -1.59 -2.88
CA TYR A 16 -6.77 -1.18 -4.18
C TYR A 16 -6.18 -2.34 -4.99
N PHE A 17 -5.36 -3.19 -4.37
CA PHE A 17 -4.80 -4.36 -5.06
C PHE A 17 -5.84 -5.46 -5.29
N ASP A 18 -6.79 -5.66 -4.38
CA ASP A 18 -7.90 -6.60 -4.55
C ASP A 18 -8.78 -6.21 -5.76
N GLU A 19 -8.98 -4.92 -6.04
CA GLU A 19 -9.74 -4.44 -7.20
C GLU A 19 -9.00 -4.63 -8.54
N ILE A 20 -7.68 -4.48 -8.54
CA ILE A 20 -6.87 -4.50 -9.76
C ILE A 20 -6.40 -5.92 -10.11
N LYS A 21 -6.05 -6.73 -9.11
CA LYS A 21 -5.52 -8.09 -9.31
C LYS A 21 -6.67 -9.11 -9.31
N LYS A 22 -7.02 -9.59 -10.51
CA LYS A 22 -8.03 -10.65 -10.68
C LYS A 22 -7.57 -12.06 -10.21
N SER A 23 -6.28 -12.22 -9.96
CA SER A 23 -5.64 -13.47 -9.55
C SER A 23 -5.54 -13.55 -8.03
N LYS A 24 -5.44 -14.75 -7.45
CA LYS A 24 -5.09 -14.87 -6.03
C LYS A 24 -3.67 -14.34 -5.80
N PHE A 25 -3.51 -13.48 -4.81
CA PHE A 25 -2.20 -12.99 -4.37
C PHE A 25 -2.08 -13.07 -2.85
N ILE A 26 -0.83 -13.11 -2.39
CA ILE A 26 -0.45 -12.87 -1.01
C ILE A 26 -0.05 -11.40 -0.93
N PHE A 27 -0.54 -10.72 0.10
CA PHE A 27 -0.28 -9.31 0.37
C PHE A 27 0.30 -9.19 1.77
N ASP A 28 1.54 -8.71 1.85
CA ASP A 28 2.27 -8.54 3.09
C ASP A 28 2.73 -7.08 3.20
N ILE A 29 2.42 -6.45 4.34
CA ILE A 29 2.86 -5.08 4.63
C ILE A 29 4.23 -5.14 5.28
N ILE A 30 5.17 -4.37 4.76
CA ILE A 30 6.54 -4.24 5.25
C ILE A 30 6.62 -3.08 6.23
N SER A 31 6.14 -1.89 5.83
CA SER A 31 6.20 -0.68 6.63
C SER A 31 4.97 0.21 6.35
N VAL A 32 4.60 1.01 7.36
CA VAL A 32 3.56 2.05 7.26
C VAL A 32 4.03 3.24 8.08
N GLU A 33 4.34 4.34 7.41
CA GLU A 33 4.88 5.54 8.03
C GLU A 33 4.06 6.77 7.63
N LEU A 34 3.82 7.67 8.57
CA LEU A 34 3.15 8.95 8.30
C LEU A 34 4.21 10.04 8.17
N GLU A 35 4.23 10.71 7.03
CA GLU A 35 4.99 11.94 6.83
C GLU A 35 4.14 13.12 7.31
N GLU A 36 4.31 13.50 8.58
CA GLU A 36 3.50 14.56 9.22
C GLU A 36 3.63 15.93 8.54
N ASP A 37 4.76 16.20 7.86
CA ASP A 37 4.99 17.45 7.14
C ASP A 37 4.19 17.55 5.84
N GLU A 38 3.90 16.42 5.20
CA GLU A 38 3.16 16.34 3.94
C GLU A 38 1.70 15.86 4.12
N GLU A 39 1.34 15.41 5.33
CA GLU A 39 0.04 14.78 5.65
C GLU A 39 -0.25 13.55 4.75
N VAL A 40 0.81 12.79 4.42
CA VAL A 40 0.73 11.60 3.56
C VAL A 40 1.31 10.38 4.28
N TRP A 41 0.65 9.25 4.10
CA TRP A 41 1.14 7.95 4.54
C TRP A 41 1.93 7.27 3.42
N SER A 42 3.14 6.80 3.72
CA SER A 42 3.89 5.87 2.88
C SER A 42 3.66 4.44 3.38
N VAL A 43 3.31 3.54 2.47
CA VAL A 43 3.10 2.12 2.72
C VAL A 43 3.99 1.31 1.80
N GLU A 44 4.93 0.57 2.37
CA GLU A 44 5.69 -0.44 1.65
C GLU A 44 5.01 -1.80 1.82
N CYS A 45 4.74 -2.47 0.70
CA CYS A 45 4.14 -3.79 0.70
C CYS A 45 4.74 -4.71 -0.36
N GLU A 46 4.62 -6.01 -0.11
CA GLU A 46 5.00 -7.06 -1.04
C GLU A 46 3.76 -7.79 -1.54
N ILE A 47 3.70 -7.99 -2.86
CA ILE A 47 2.62 -8.71 -3.53
C ILE A 47 3.21 -9.88 -4.27
N THR A 48 2.79 -11.08 -3.85
CA THR A 48 3.15 -12.33 -4.51
C THR A 48 1.93 -12.92 -5.18
N ASN A 49 1.94 -12.98 -6.51
CA ASN A 49 0.93 -13.74 -7.24
C ASN A 49 1.19 -15.23 -7.01
N VAL A 50 0.17 -16.01 -6.63
CA VAL A 50 0.35 -17.44 -6.30
C VAL A 50 0.82 -18.31 -7.49
N PHE A 51 0.82 -17.75 -8.69
CA PHE A 51 1.30 -18.40 -9.92
C PHE A 51 2.65 -17.86 -10.43
N GLU A 52 3.15 -16.75 -9.89
CA GLU A 52 4.45 -16.17 -10.26
C GLU A 52 5.50 -16.52 -9.19
N GLU A 53 6.75 -16.75 -9.60
CA GLU A 53 7.82 -17.18 -8.68
C GLU A 53 8.41 -16.05 -7.85
N GLU A 54 8.32 -14.79 -8.32
CA GLU A 54 8.99 -13.66 -7.67
C GLU A 54 7.98 -12.66 -7.09
N PRO A 55 8.13 -12.27 -5.80
CA PRO A 55 7.35 -11.18 -5.22
C PRO A 55 7.67 -9.85 -5.89
N ARG A 56 6.70 -8.94 -5.90
CA ARG A 56 6.92 -7.55 -6.32
C ARG A 56 6.68 -6.63 -5.14
N GLN A 57 7.59 -5.70 -4.93
CA GLN A 57 7.47 -4.70 -3.88
C GLN A 57 6.89 -3.41 -4.44
N TYR A 58 6.08 -2.76 -3.62
CA TYR A 58 5.41 -1.51 -3.96
C TYR A 58 5.51 -0.54 -2.80
N GLU A 59 5.75 0.72 -3.13
CA GLU A 59 5.55 1.87 -2.25
C GLU A 59 4.29 2.61 -2.68
N ILE A 60 3.39 2.85 -1.73
CA ILE A 60 2.08 3.48 -1.96
C ILE A 60 1.96 4.70 -1.06
N MET A 61 1.61 5.84 -1.67
CA MET A 61 1.34 7.09 -0.96
C MET A 61 -0.16 7.27 -0.82
N VAL A 62 -0.64 7.49 0.42
CA VAL A 62 -2.07 7.66 0.75
C VAL A 62 -2.27 8.98 1.49
N ASP A 63 -3.19 9.80 1.02
CA ASP A 63 -3.54 11.08 1.65
C ASP A 63 -4.22 10.86 3.02
N ASP A 64 -3.71 11.49 4.09
CA ASP A 64 -4.28 11.34 5.44
C ASP A 64 -5.68 11.95 5.56
N GLU A 65 -6.00 13.00 4.80
CA GLU A 65 -7.29 13.68 4.93
C GLU A 65 -8.44 12.92 4.26
N THR A 66 -8.18 12.34 3.08
CA THR A 66 -9.19 11.76 2.18
C THR A 66 -9.13 10.25 2.10
N GLY A 67 -7.96 9.65 2.34
CA GLY A 67 -7.70 8.24 2.07
C GLY A 67 -7.48 7.91 0.59
N ASP A 68 -7.33 8.91 -0.27
CA ASP A 68 -7.05 8.70 -1.69
C ASP A 68 -5.61 8.21 -1.88
N ILE A 69 -5.43 7.23 -2.78
CA ILE A 69 -4.11 6.79 -3.22
C ILE A 69 -3.55 7.85 -4.18
N LEU A 70 -2.48 8.51 -3.74
CA LEU A 70 -1.80 9.56 -4.49
C LEU A 70 -0.80 9.00 -5.49
N ASN A 71 -0.10 7.92 -5.12
CA ASN A 71 0.92 7.32 -5.95
C ASN A 71 1.11 5.83 -5.64
N VAL A 72 1.50 5.06 -6.65
CA VAL A 72 1.89 3.64 -6.54
C VAL A 72 3.13 3.41 -7.38
N CYS A 73 4.25 3.11 -6.73
CA CYS A 73 5.52 2.84 -7.38
C CYS A 73 5.94 1.39 -7.13
N GLU A 74 6.25 0.64 -8.18
CA GLU A 74 6.92 -0.66 -8.03
C GLU A 74 8.39 -0.40 -7.69
N THR A 75 8.87 -0.96 -6.58
CA THR A 75 10.26 -0.85 -6.14
C THR A 75 10.99 -2.14 -6.52
N THR A 76 12.17 -1.99 -7.15
CA THR A 76 13.03 -3.13 -7.49
C THR A 76 14.15 -3.20 -6.46
N ILE A 77 14.38 -4.39 -5.90
CA ILE A 77 15.51 -4.69 -5.01
C ILE A 77 16.81 -4.73 -5.81
#